data_AF-A0A936DDR4-F1
#
_entry.id   AF-A0A936DDR4-F1
#
_cell.length_a   1.000
_cell.length_b   1.000
_cell.length_c   1.000
_cell.angle_alpha   90.00
_cell.angle_beta   90.00
_cell.angle_gamma   90.00
#
_symmetry.space_group_name_H-M   'P 1'
#
loop_
_entity.id
_entity.type
_entity.pdbx_description
1 polymer ?
#
loop_
_entity_poly.entity_id
_entity_poly.type
_entity_poly.pdbx_seq_one_letter_code
_entity_poly.pdbx_strand_id
1 'polypeptide(L)'
;MSDLRKRPVVHMGAVGDDDLVDWPGSDTDADTGGAPVREASPPEDDAPAGRPDDDERAASDDDDDHARDDERDDDDERDASDDDDDRDHDDDHARDDDEREAPAASPPRSRGRVPAGAWLLAGAGMLWATVMILRCRPDAEVPSANIPGSIAPRAADAPLAPQNAEPADAPPADAPPVPELVGPGPDADAAEPTPPGMPDTDRLPRHDPAWASGLELPSQIRYTVRRGGTLENVANLFKIFHHEILALNPGIPLDRELAPNTRVVVWKRDDAVTSESVGFPSAGSLEGGVPMLEGKGRRILAIPWKTWGTATTVAMLDVLLDRWEARGNVQPILVGNMANRTGGRLEPHSTHQSGRDVDLGYPQVLASGAELNWQEMNGKNLDAAETWALLFLLADSGAVEEIYIDRELQKLLHDYALSKELLSKAALAKWMEYPRPTGTAAFIQHVPGHTDHLHVRFSCAQGQSRCKSR
;
A
#
# COMPACT_ATOMS: atom_id res chain seq x y z
N MET A 1 -41.42 -43.12 -3.33
CA MET A 1 -40.76 -44.16 -2.49
C MET A 1 -39.38 -43.63 -2.11
N SER A 2 -38.81 -44.12 -1.01
CA SER A 2 -37.43 -43.85 -0.53
C SER A 2 -37.12 -42.40 -0.12
N ASP A 3 -37.09 -42.18 1.20
CA ASP A 3 -36.53 -41.02 1.89
C ASP A 3 -35.00 -41.14 2.00
N LEU A 4 -34.27 -40.01 2.02
CA LEU A 4 -32.82 -39.93 2.15
C LEU A 4 -32.33 -38.90 3.21
N ARG A 5 -33.10 -38.70 4.29
CA ARG A 5 -32.57 -38.05 5.50
C ARG A 5 -31.80 -39.04 6.39
N LYS A 6 -30.46 -39.10 6.26
CA LYS A 6 -29.55 -39.69 7.28
C LYS A 6 -28.05 -39.45 7.02
N ARG A 7 -27.45 -38.47 7.72
CA ARG A 7 -26.09 -38.53 8.28
C ARG A 7 -26.11 -37.81 9.65
N PRO A 8 -25.33 -38.25 10.67
CA PRO A 8 -25.51 -37.82 12.05
C PRO A 8 -24.79 -36.51 12.41
N VAL A 9 -25.33 -35.81 13.41
CA VAL A 9 -24.68 -34.67 14.10
C VAL A 9 -23.62 -35.21 15.05
N VAL A 10 -22.45 -34.55 15.09
CA VAL A 10 -21.42 -34.80 16.12
C VAL A 10 -21.66 -33.85 17.29
N HIS A 11 -22.09 -34.39 18.43
CA HIS A 11 -22.00 -33.69 19.71
C HIS A 11 -20.65 -34.00 20.36
N MET A 12 -19.87 -32.96 20.68
CA MET A 12 -18.89 -33.05 21.78
C MET A 12 -19.58 -32.55 23.05
N GLY A 13 -19.63 -33.40 24.07
CA GLY A 13 -20.14 -33.05 25.40
C GLY A 13 -18.99 -32.69 26.35
N ALA A 14 -19.27 -31.85 27.35
CA ALA A 14 -18.32 -31.48 28.37
C ALA A 14 -18.35 -32.47 29.56
N VAL A 15 -17.15 -32.85 30.01
CA VAL A 15 -16.77 -33.49 31.29
C VAL A 15 -15.34 -32.96 31.53
N GLY A 16 -14.87 -32.61 32.71
CA GLY A 16 -15.37 -32.77 34.08
C GLY A 16 -14.14 -32.97 34.98
N ASP A 17 -14.17 -32.47 36.21
CA ASP A 17 -12.98 -32.16 37.01
C ASP A 17 -12.25 -33.37 37.66
N ASP A 18 -11.32 -33.05 38.58
CA ASP A 18 -10.42 -33.91 39.39
C ASP A 18 -9.16 -34.41 38.63
N ASP A 19 -7.93 -34.41 39.18
CA ASP A 19 -7.45 -34.30 40.58
C ASP A 19 -6.28 -33.29 40.79
N LEU A 20 -6.04 -32.87 42.04
CA LEU A 20 -4.87 -32.07 42.48
C LEU A 20 -3.79 -32.89 43.22
N VAL A 21 -2.51 -32.61 42.94
CA VAL A 21 -1.36 -32.75 43.88
C VAL A 21 -0.35 -31.65 43.54
N ASP A 22 -0.37 -30.48 44.19
CA ASP A 22 0.18 -30.12 45.52
C ASP A 22 1.70 -29.79 45.51
N TRP A 23 2.08 -28.64 46.08
CA TRP A 23 3.40 -27.99 45.91
C TRP A 23 3.72 -27.00 47.06
N PRO A 24 4.68 -27.28 47.96
CA PRO A 24 5.30 -26.26 48.83
C PRO A 24 6.32 -25.44 48.01
N GLY A 25 6.54 -24.13 48.22
CA GLY A 25 6.60 -23.38 49.49
C GLY A 25 8.05 -23.38 50.00
N SER A 26 8.71 -22.26 50.33
CA SER A 26 8.28 -20.86 50.52
C SER A 26 9.41 -19.84 50.25
N ASP A 27 9.16 -18.55 50.47
CA ASP A 27 10.09 -17.41 50.28
C ASP A 27 11.30 -17.39 51.23
N THR A 28 12.40 -16.68 50.86
CA THR A 28 13.05 -15.61 51.68
C THR A 28 14.26 -14.92 51.00
N ASP A 29 14.24 -13.58 51.08
CA ASP A 29 15.32 -12.58 51.30
C ASP A 29 16.80 -12.75 50.84
N ALA A 30 17.19 -11.83 49.96
CA ALA A 30 18.29 -10.84 50.07
C ALA A 30 19.72 -11.17 50.60
N ASP A 31 20.70 -10.86 49.73
CA ASP A 31 21.97 -10.14 49.97
C ASP A 31 23.00 -10.63 51.03
N THR A 32 24.17 -11.11 50.56
CA THR A 32 25.50 -10.53 50.87
C THR A 32 26.60 -11.21 50.03
N GLY A 33 27.70 -10.49 49.75
CA GLY A 33 28.78 -10.95 48.87
C GLY A 33 30.06 -11.43 49.59
N GLY A 34 30.90 -12.22 48.89
CA GLY A 34 32.23 -12.62 49.36
C GLY A 34 33.01 -13.49 48.37
N ALA A 35 34.31 -13.23 48.21
CA ALA A 35 35.27 -13.99 47.41
C ALA A 35 36.70 -13.75 47.98
N PRO A 36 37.78 -14.43 47.53
CA PRO A 36 37.90 -15.65 46.71
C PRO A 36 38.74 -16.74 47.45
N VAL A 37 39.31 -17.74 46.75
CA VAL A 37 40.73 -18.24 46.83
C VAL A 37 40.96 -19.57 46.07
N ARG A 38 42.01 -19.58 45.22
CA ARG A 38 43.04 -20.62 44.82
C ARG A 38 42.86 -22.13 45.13
N GLU A 39 43.53 -23.10 44.48
CA GLU A 39 44.43 -23.26 43.30
C GLU A 39 44.63 -24.79 43.06
N ALA A 40 44.93 -25.28 41.83
CA ALA A 40 45.83 -26.44 41.52
C ALA A 40 45.77 -26.95 40.05
N SER A 41 46.93 -27.31 39.47
CA SER A 41 47.21 -28.02 38.19
C SER A 41 48.75 -28.28 38.12
N PRO A 42 49.39 -28.93 37.10
CA PRO A 42 48.92 -29.85 36.03
C PRO A 42 49.17 -31.33 36.48
N PRO A 43 49.80 -32.34 35.78
CA PRO A 43 50.44 -32.48 34.43
C PRO A 43 49.41 -32.67 33.28
N GLU A 44 49.68 -32.80 31.95
CA GLU A 44 50.86 -33.03 31.06
C GLU A 44 51.10 -34.49 30.55
N ASP A 45 51.05 -34.63 29.20
CA ASP A 45 51.59 -35.60 28.19
C ASP A 45 51.62 -37.15 28.34
N ASP A 46 51.15 -37.88 27.30
CA ASP A 46 52.02 -38.72 26.42
C ASP A 46 51.33 -39.25 25.11
N ALA A 47 52.12 -39.76 24.16
CA ALA A 47 51.71 -40.42 22.89
C ALA A 47 52.81 -41.46 22.47
N PRO A 48 52.76 -42.26 21.35
CA PRO A 48 51.78 -42.34 20.25
C PRO A 48 51.45 -43.79 19.74
N ALA A 49 50.72 -43.85 18.61
CA ALA A 49 50.76 -44.87 17.53
C ALA A 49 50.23 -46.32 17.76
N GLY A 50 49.37 -46.79 16.83
CA GLY A 50 48.96 -48.18 16.69
C GLY A 50 47.99 -48.44 15.51
N ARG A 51 48.37 -49.34 14.61
CA ARG A 51 47.56 -50.04 13.56
C ARG A 51 47.80 -51.57 13.80
N PRO A 52 47.02 -52.54 13.25
CA PRO A 52 46.38 -52.46 11.93
C PRO A 52 45.04 -53.26 11.74
N ASP A 53 44.60 -53.31 10.47
CA ASP A 53 43.88 -54.36 9.71
C ASP A 53 42.41 -54.80 10.00
N ASP A 54 41.85 -55.45 8.97
CA ASP A 54 40.53 -56.07 8.73
C ASP A 54 39.29 -55.13 8.76
N ASP A 55 38.32 -55.20 7.84
CA ASP A 55 37.81 -56.36 7.07
C ASP A 55 37.35 -55.97 5.63
N GLU A 56 37.27 -56.93 4.71
CA GLU A 56 36.84 -56.74 3.30
C GLU A 56 35.40 -57.21 3.03
N ARG A 57 34.70 -56.57 2.09
CA ARG A 57 33.81 -57.26 1.13
C ARG A 57 33.39 -56.41 -0.07
N ALA A 58 33.54 -56.99 -1.25
CA ALA A 58 33.05 -56.44 -2.51
C ALA A 58 31.63 -56.92 -2.84
N ALA A 59 30.98 -56.22 -3.77
CA ALA A 59 29.85 -56.72 -4.54
C ALA A 59 30.05 -56.30 -6.00
N SER A 60 29.81 -57.22 -6.93
CA SER A 60 30.07 -57.09 -8.36
C SER A 60 28.84 -57.55 -9.16
N ASP A 61 28.48 -56.74 -10.14
CA ASP A 61 28.16 -57.11 -11.51
C ASP A 61 26.99 -58.08 -11.86
N ASP A 62 26.30 -57.67 -12.94
CA ASP A 62 25.71 -58.46 -14.04
C ASP A 62 24.25 -59.00 -14.06
N ASP A 63 23.70 -58.80 -15.27
CA ASP A 63 22.71 -59.52 -16.09
C ASP A 63 21.17 -59.51 -15.83
N ASP A 64 20.49 -58.86 -16.79
CA ASP A 64 19.39 -59.31 -17.66
C ASP A 64 18.32 -60.33 -17.20
N ASP A 65 17.05 -60.03 -17.54
CA ASP A 65 16.24 -60.98 -18.32
C ASP A 65 15.12 -60.28 -19.15
N HIS A 66 14.62 -60.95 -20.20
CA HIS A 66 13.58 -60.46 -21.12
C HIS A 66 12.19 -61.06 -20.84
N ALA A 67 11.12 -60.27 -21.05
CA ALA A 67 9.74 -60.78 -21.09
C ALA A 67 8.86 -60.03 -22.10
N ARG A 68 7.79 -60.69 -22.57
CA ARG A 68 7.02 -60.43 -23.80
C ARG A 68 5.68 -61.17 -23.77
N ASP A 69 4.70 -60.94 -24.65
CA ASP A 69 4.44 -59.94 -25.73
C ASP A 69 2.91 -59.63 -25.68
N ASP A 70 2.33 -58.93 -26.67
CA ASP A 70 0.89 -58.91 -27.04
C ASP A 70 -0.13 -58.17 -26.10
N GLU A 71 -1.24 -57.56 -26.57
CA GLU A 71 -1.78 -57.37 -27.94
C GLU A 71 -2.76 -56.15 -28.05
N ARG A 72 -2.84 -55.55 -29.26
CA ARG A 72 -4.04 -55.01 -29.98
C ARG A 72 -4.79 -53.69 -29.64
N ASP A 73 -5.60 -53.34 -30.66
CA ASP A 73 -6.64 -52.32 -30.84
C ASP A 73 -6.18 -50.85 -31.01
N ASP A 74 -6.68 -50.06 -31.97
CA ASP A 74 -6.93 -50.20 -33.43
C ASP A 74 -7.48 -48.82 -33.91
N ASP A 75 -7.02 -48.30 -35.06
CA ASP A 75 -7.63 -47.22 -35.90
C ASP A 75 -7.96 -45.84 -35.24
N ASP A 76 -8.19 -44.70 -35.92
CA ASP A 76 -8.29 -44.36 -37.35
C ASP A 76 -7.95 -42.86 -37.57
N GLU A 77 -7.45 -42.50 -38.77
CA GLU A 77 -7.66 -41.25 -39.58
C GLU A 77 -7.67 -39.81 -38.97
N ARG A 78 -7.29 -38.72 -39.68
CA ARG A 78 -6.74 -38.48 -41.04
C ARG A 78 -5.99 -37.14 -41.10
N ASP A 79 -5.16 -36.95 -42.14
CA ASP A 79 -4.49 -35.68 -42.47
C ASP A 79 -5.36 -34.78 -43.40
N ALA A 80 -4.91 -33.56 -43.69
CA ALA A 80 -5.61 -32.58 -44.54
C ALA A 80 -5.56 -32.91 -46.05
N SER A 81 -6.52 -32.39 -46.84
CA SER A 81 -6.25 -31.35 -47.88
C SER A 81 -7.49 -30.96 -48.74
N ASP A 82 -7.37 -29.77 -49.37
CA ASP A 82 -7.88 -29.28 -50.67
C ASP A 82 -9.39 -29.13 -51.03
N ASP A 83 -9.70 -27.93 -51.56
CA ASP A 83 -10.55 -27.50 -52.71
C ASP A 83 -12.00 -28.05 -52.87
N ASP A 84 -13.03 -27.22 -53.18
CA ASP A 84 -13.18 -26.54 -54.48
C ASP A 84 -14.19 -25.35 -54.50
N ASP A 85 -14.25 -24.67 -55.66
CA ASP A 85 -15.13 -23.55 -56.14
C ASP A 85 -16.55 -23.37 -55.54
N ASP A 86 -17.00 -22.10 -55.37
CA ASP A 86 -17.89 -21.44 -56.37
C ASP A 86 -17.99 -19.90 -56.25
N ARG A 87 -18.65 -19.26 -57.24
CA ARG A 87 -18.49 -17.86 -57.71
C ARG A 87 -19.50 -16.84 -57.16
N ASP A 88 -19.09 -15.56 -57.17
CA ASP A 88 -19.77 -14.37 -57.78
C ASP A 88 -18.94 -13.11 -57.41
N HIS A 89 -18.18 -12.47 -58.32
CA HIS A 89 -18.60 -11.47 -59.33
C HIS A 89 -19.41 -10.27 -58.81
N ASP A 90 -18.76 -9.09 -58.69
CA ASP A 90 -18.93 -7.99 -59.66
C ASP A 90 -17.76 -6.98 -59.56
N ASP A 91 -17.55 -6.17 -60.61
CA ASP A 91 -16.38 -5.30 -60.83
C ASP A 91 -16.39 -3.95 -60.10
N ASP A 92 -15.21 -3.33 -59.91
CA ASP A 92 -14.86 -2.10 -60.69
C ASP A 92 -13.33 -1.85 -60.75
N HIS A 93 -12.91 -0.99 -61.69
CA HIS A 93 -11.50 -0.69 -62.03
C HIS A 93 -10.96 0.60 -61.32
N ALA A 94 -9.70 1.04 -61.40
CA ALA A 94 -8.53 0.63 -62.21
C ALA A 94 -7.18 1.03 -61.56
N ARG A 95 -6.09 0.40 -62.06
CA ARG A 95 -4.72 0.89 -62.38
C ARG A 95 -4.30 2.30 -61.90
N ASP A 96 -3.05 2.54 -61.48
CA ASP A 96 -1.83 2.44 -62.30
C ASP A 96 -0.57 1.97 -61.53
N ASP A 97 0.47 1.62 -62.30
CA ASP A 97 1.79 1.11 -61.88
C ASP A 97 2.68 2.22 -61.22
N ASP A 98 3.86 1.99 -60.61
CA ASP A 98 4.99 1.25 -61.18
C ASP A 98 6.16 0.93 -60.20
N GLU A 99 7.03 0.03 -60.69
CA GLU A 99 8.42 -0.29 -60.31
C GLU A 99 8.85 -0.78 -58.90
N ARG A 100 9.77 -1.76 -58.97
CA ARG A 100 10.51 -2.46 -57.90
C ARG A 100 11.76 -1.61 -57.53
N GLU A 101 12.72 -1.96 -56.67
CA GLU A 101 13.22 -3.27 -56.21
C GLU A 101 14.17 -3.08 -54.98
N ALA A 102 14.50 -4.15 -54.25
CA ALA A 102 15.47 -4.14 -53.13
C ALA A 102 15.95 -5.57 -52.80
N PRO A 103 17.00 -5.80 -51.96
CA PRO A 103 18.04 -4.90 -51.42
C PRO A 103 19.48 -5.43 -51.70
N ALA A 104 20.54 -4.81 -51.13
CA ALA A 104 21.62 -5.48 -50.34
C ALA A 104 22.91 -4.65 -50.11
N ALA A 105 23.67 -5.07 -49.09
CA ALA A 105 25.13 -4.92 -48.87
C ALA A 105 25.76 -3.56 -48.43
N SER A 106 26.61 -3.69 -47.41
CA SER A 106 27.69 -2.79 -46.95
C SER A 106 28.99 -3.63 -46.90
N PRO A 107 30.22 -3.18 -46.53
CA PRO A 107 30.68 -1.89 -45.94
C PRO A 107 31.96 -1.36 -46.71
N PRO A 108 33.04 -0.74 -46.15
CA PRO A 108 33.28 -0.04 -44.86
C PRO A 108 34.01 1.33 -44.93
N ARG A 109 33.96 2.08 -43.81
CA ARG A 109 34.96 3.05 -43.25
C ARG A 109 35.80 3.95 -44.20
N SER A 110 35.69 5.29 -44.04
CA SER A 110 36.63 6.09 -43.21
C SER A 110 36.52 7.64 -43.32
N ARG A 111 36.97 8.34 -42.26
CA ARG A 111 37.52 9.72 -42.19
C ARG A 111 36.89 10.87 -43.03
N GLY A 112 35.78 11.42 -42.53
CA GLY A 112 35.69 12.79 -41.98
C GLY A 112 36.03 14.05 -42.81
N ARG A 113 35.06 14.98 -42.88
CA ARG A 113 35.25 16.45 -42.87
C ARG A 113 33.93 17.14 -42.50
N VAL A 114 34.00 18.29 -41.81
CA VAL A 114 32.90 19.26 -41.67
C VAL A 114 33.12 20.37 -42.69
N PRO A 115 32.06 20.95 -43.28
CA PRO A 115 31.83 22.38 -43.01
C PRO A 115 30.35 22.83 -43.03
N ALA A 116 30.13 24.03 -42.47
CA ALA A 116 29.08 25.01 -42.79
C ALA A 116 27.60 24.56 -42.82
N GLY A 117 26.87 24.91 -41.74
CA GLY A 117 25.41 24.78 -41.65
C GLY A 117 24.81 25.60 -40.50
N ALA A 118 25.26 26.86 -40.33
CA ALA A 118 24.80 27.74 -39.26
C ALA A 118 23.60 28.63 -39.70
N TRP A 119 22.93 29.22 -38.71
CA TRP A 119 21.72 30.07 -38.79
C TRP A 119 20.37 29.34 -38.94
N LEU A 120 19.66 29.18 -37.81
CA LEU A 120 18.30 29.72 -37.59
C LEU A 120 17.76 29.41 -36.17
N LEU A 121 18.34 30.05 -35.14
CA LEU A 121 17.77 30.09 -33.78
C LEU A 121 17.97 31.48 -33.15
N ALA A 122 17.03 32.39 -33.44
CA ALA A 122 17.02 33.76 -32.88
C ALA A 122 15.58 34.25 -32.68
N GLY A 123 14.84 33.63 -31.74
CA GLY A 123 13.41 33.90 -31.58
C GLY A 123 12.77 33.58 -30.22
N ALA A 124 13.56 33.38 -29.14
CA ALA A 124 13.00 33.05 -27.81
C ALA A 124 13.78 33.60 -26.60
N GLY A 125 15.05 34.00 -26.75
CA GLY A 125 15.95 34.26 -25.60
C GLY A 125 15.84 35.65 -24.95
N MET A 126 15.16 36.62 -25.56
CA MET A 126 15.33 38.04 -25.21
C MET A 126 14.35 38.61 -24.16
N LEU A 127 13.41 37.80 -23.65
CA LEU A 127 12.40 38.24 -22.67
C LEU A 127 12.69 37.81 -21.21
N TRP A 128 13.65 36.90 -20.99
CA TRP A 128 14.01 36.41 -19.65
C TRP A 128 15.26 37.06 -19.03
N ALA A 129 16.16 37.63 -19.85
CA ALA A 129 17.42 38.20 -19.38
C ALA A 129 17.25 39.48 -18.53
N THR A 130 16.18 40.25 -18.73
CA THR A 130 15.93 41.53 -18.06
C THR A 130 15.39 41.39 -16.63
N VAL A 131 14.85 40.23 -16.24
CA VAL A 131 14.25 40.03 -14.90
C VAL A 131 15.30 39.57 -13.86
N MET A 132 16.42 38.98 -14.31
CA MET A 132 17.45 38.40 -13.43
C MET A 132 18.64 39.32 -13.12
N ILE A 133 18.60 40.60 -13.53
CA ILE A 133 19.69 41.57 -13.29
C ILE A 133 19.40 42.52 -12.11
N LEU A 134 18.18 42.54 -11.56
CA LEU A 134 17.78 43.50 -10.51
C LEU A 134 17.62 42.91 -9.10
N ARG A 135 18.20 41.74 -8.79
CA ARG A 135 18.01 41.09 -7.48
C ARG A 135 19.23 40.35 -6.89
N CYS A 136 20.42 40.96 -6.94
CA CYS A 136 21.53 40.63 -6.02
C CYS A 136 22.74 41.59 -6.10
N ARG A 137 22.98 42.41 -5.05
CA ARG A 137 24.28 42.71 -4.36
C ARG A 137 24.31 44.10 -3.67
N PRO A 138 25.20 44.35 -2.67
CA PRO A 138 24.80 45.10 -1.47
C PRO A 138 25.64 46.37 -1.14
N ASP A 139 25.21 47.04 -0.07
CA ASP A 139 25.93 47.86 0.93
C ASP A 139 27.07 48.81 0.50
N ALA A 140 26.84 50.13 0.65
CA ALA A 140 27.88 51.14 0.91
C ALA A 140 27.31 52.47 1.50
N GLU A 141 27.54 52.66 2.81
CA GLU A 141 27.74 53.91 3.63
C GLU A 141 27.01 55.26 3.35
N VAL A 142 27.05 56.14 4.38
CA VAL A 142 26.27 57.39 4.53
C VAL A 142 27.17 58.56 4.95
N PRO A 143 26.86 59.82 4.55
CA PRO A 143 27.11 60.94 5.49
C PRO A 143 26.04 62.07 5.52
N SER A 144 25.30 62.10 6.64
CA SER A 144 25.05 63.27 7.53
C SER A 144 24.27 64.55 7.12
N ALA A 145 23.54 65.08 8.12
CA ALA A 145 22.95 66.43 8.29
C ALA A 145 21.74 66.84 7.40
N ASN A 146 20.70 67.52 7.89
CA ASN A 146 20.54 68.27 9.16
C ASN A 146 19.13 68.16 9.82
N ILE A 147 19.02 68.72 11.04
CA ILE A 147 17.96 68.59 12.10
C ILE A 147 17.09 69.91 12.17
N PRO A 148 15.92 70.08 12.88
CA PRO A 148 15.23 69.31 13.96
C PRO A 148 13.68 69.07 13.85
N GLY A 149 13.11 68.34 14.84
CA GLY A 149 11.67 68.42 15.24
C GLY A 149 10.97 67.06 15.48
N SER A 150 11.05 66.32 16.60
CA SER A 150 11.07 66.60 18.06
C SER A 150 9.73 66.24 18.75
N ILE A 151 9.76 65.18 19.59
CA ILE A 151 8.81 64.80 20.67
C ILE A 151 7.47 64.11 20.26
N ALA A 152 7.33 62.87 20.74
CA ALA A 152 6.09 62.12 21.04
C ALA A 152 5.99 62.00 22.61
N PRO A 153 4.98 61.39 23.30
CA PRO A 153 4.11 60.28 22.86
C PRO A 153 2.68 60.16 23.50
N ARG A 154 2.04 58.98 23.31
CA ARG A 154 1.29 58.19 24.32
C ARG A 154 -0.25 58.39 24.51
N ALA A 155 -0.99 57.41 23.96
CA ALA A 155 -2.06 56.57 24.53
C ALA A 155 -3.35 57.12 25.20
N ALA A 156 -4.40 56.30 25.03
CA ALA A 156 -5.54 56.01 25.92
C ALA A 156 -6.90 56.74 25.73
N ASP A 157 -7.94 55.95 26.03
CA ASP A 157 -9.33 56.23 26.40
C ASP A 157 -10.37 56.75 25.37
N ALA A 158 -11.62 56.41 25.68
CA ALA A 158 -12.87 56.59 24.92
C ALA A 158 -13.81 57.56 25.69
N PRO A 159 -15.15 57.67 25.49
CA PRO A 159 -16.06 57.11 24.48
C PRO A 159 -16.94 58.21 23.84
N LEU A 160 -18.08 57.86 23.19
CA LEU A 160 -19.39 58.53 23.34
C LEU A 160 -20.50 57.90 22.45
N ALA A 161 -21.77 58.15 22.79
CA ALA A 161 -22.96 57.72 22.04
C ALA A 161 -24.17 58.67 22.25
N PRO A 162 -25.13 58.72 21.30
CA PRO A 162 -26.53 59.09 21.54
C PRO A 162 -27.46 57.85 21.35
N GLN A 163 -28.48 57.52 22.15
CA GLN A 163 -29.47 58.25 22.98
C GLN A 163 -30.77 58.71 22.27
N ASN A 164 -31.73 57.78 22.21
CA ASN A 164 -33.17 57.83 22.57
C ASN A 164 -34.10 59.00 22.12
N ALA A 165 -35.27 58.64 21.56
CA ALA A 165 -36.62 58.98 22.10
C ALA A 165 -37.78 58.27 21.33
N GLU A 166 -38.92 58.06 22.02
CA GLU A 166 -40.21 57.49 21.54
C GLU A 166 -41.28 58.62 21.41
N PRO A 167 -42.63 58.43 21.40
CA PRO A 167 -43.51 57.23 21.28
C PRO A 167 -44.77 57.38 20.37
N ALA A 168 -45.58 56.32 20.22
CA ALA A 168 -47.06 56.31 20.47
C ALA A 168 -47.78 54.98 20.11
N ASP A 169 -48.83 54.68 20.88
CA ASP A 169 -50.08 53.92 20.63
C ASP A 169 -50.10 52.42 20.19
N ALA A 170 -50.62 51.61 21.13
CA ALA A 170 -51.55 50.48 20.95
C ALA A 170 -52.90 50.88 21.62
N PRO A 171 -54.07 50.17 21.57
CA PRO A 171 -54.31 48.71 21.41
C PRO A 171 -55.48 48.44 20.40
N PRO A 172 -56.34 47.39 20.45
CA PRO A 172 -56.37 46.16 21.27
C PRO A 172 -56.50 44.84 20.48
N ALA A 173 -56.59 43.73 21.23
CA ALA A 173 -56.83 42.39 20.72
C ALA A 173 -58.23 41.88 21.10
N ASP A 174 -58.87 41.09 20.23
CA ASP A 174 -59.85 40.06 20.62
C ASP A 174 -60.09 39.08 19.45
N ALA A 175 -59.71 37.81 19.60
CA ALA A 175 -60.07 36.71 18.70
C ALA A 175 -59.88 35.35 19.40
N PRO A 176 -60.82 34.39 19.29
CA PRO A 176 -60.77 33.12 20.01
C PRO A 176 -59.82 32.09 19.36
N PRO A 177 -59.35 31.08 20.12
CA PRO A 177 -58.47 30.03 19.58
C PRO A 177 -59.19 29.15 18.56
N VAL A 178 -58.48 28.82 17.47
CA VAL A 178 -58.93 27.88 16.43
C VAL A 178 -58.54 26.45 16.85
N PRO A 179 -59.38 25.42 16.59
CA PRO A 179 -59.11 24.06 17.08
C PRO A 179 -57.82 23.43 16.55
N GLU A 180 -57.19 22.64 17.41
CA GLU A 180 -55.99 21.86 17.16
C GLU A 180 -56.26 20.75 16.12
N LEU A 181 -55.77 20.93 14.89
CA LEU A 181 -55.76 19.88 13.88
C LEU A 181 -54.54 18.98 14.10
N VAL A 182 -54.79 17.79 14.64
CA VAL A 182 -53.79 16.72 14.77
C VAL A 182 -53.34 16.28 13.38
N GLY A 183 -52.18 16.77 12.95
CA GLY A 183 -51.43 16.17 11.86
C GLY A 183 -50.83 14.82 12.30
N PRO A 184 -50.68 13.84 11.41
CA PRO A 184 -49.90 12.64 11.73
C PRO A 184 -48.47 13.06 12.10
N GLY A 185 -47.90 12.39 13.10
CA GLY A 185 -46.50 12.59 13.47
C GLY A 185 -45.56 12.19 12.33
N PRO A 186 -44.27 12.56 12.40
CA PRO A 186 -43.30 12.01 11.48
C PRO A 186 -43.23 10.50 11.67
N ASP A 187 -43.57 9.75 10.62
CA ASP A 187 -43.21 8.35 10.51
C ASP A 187 -41.67 8.28 10.49
N ALA A 188 -41.09 8.06 11.68
CA ALA A 188 -39.70 7.69 11.78
C ALA A 188 -39.55 6.31 11.15
N ASP A 189 -38.58 6.16 10.25
CA ASP A 189 -38.13 4.84 9.77
C ASP A 189 -37.57 4.03 10.95
N ALA A 190 -38.49 3.38 11.67
CA ALA A 190 -38.21 2.47 12.76
C ALA A 190 -37.63 1.18 12.15
N ALA A 191 -36.34 1.24 11.83
CA ALA A 191 -35.58 0.10 11.34
C ALA A 191 -35.85 -1.12 12.22
N GLU A 192 -36.36 -2.20 11.61
CA GLU A 192 -36.69 -3.42 12.34
C GLU A 192 -35.44 -3.94 13.07
N PRO A 193 -35.56 -4.38 14.34
CA PRO A 193 -34.40 -4.81 15.11
C PRO A 193 -33.78 -6.06 14.48
N THR A 194 -32.57 -5.91 13.95
CA THR A 194 -31.80 -6.98 13.31
C THR A 194 -31.67 -8.18 14.25
N PRO A 195 -31.97 -9.42 13.80
CA PRO A 195 -31.81 -10.61 14.63
C PRO A 195 -30.37 -10.76 15.14
N PRO A 196 -30.14 -11.03 16.44
CA PRO A 196 -28.80 -11.12 17.00
C PRO A 196 -28.07 -12.35 16.45
N GLY A 197 -27.03 -12.13 15.65
CA GLY A 197 -26.15 -13.20 15.14
C GLY A 197 -25.61 -13.01 13.73
N MET A 198 -26.17 -12.11 12.92
CA MET A 198 -25.55 -11.70 11.64
C MET A 198 -24.92 -10.31 11.75
N PRO A 199 -23.75 -10.06 11.13
CA PRO A 199 -23.21 -8.72 10.99
C PRO A 199 -24.10 -7.87 10.06
N ASP A 200 -24.09 -6.54 10.26
CA ASP A 200 -24.79 -5.56 9.43
C ASP A 200 -24.06 -5.37 8.08
N THR A 201 -24.08 -6.40 7.22
CA THR A 201 -23.38 -6.41 5.93
C THR A 201 -23.89 -5.33 4.96
N ASP A 202 -25.13 -4.89 5.14
CA ASP A 202 -25.72 -3.81 4.32
C ASP A 202 -25.15 -2.41 4.65
N ARG A 203 -24.30 -2.31 5.66
CA ARG A 203 -23.67 -1.06 6.11
C ARG A 203 -22.16 -1.11 5.92
N LEU A 204 -21.67 -0.30 4.96
CA LEU A 204 -20.28 0.16 5.00
C LEU A 204 -19.97 0.73 6.41
N PRO A 205 -18.87 0.29 7.05
CA PRO A 205 -18.32 0.97 8.21
C PRO A 205 -18.22 2.46 7.95
N ARG A 206 -18.73 3.29 8.88
CA ARG A 206 -18.60 4.74 8.75
C ARG A 206 -17.15 5.09 9.05
N HIS A 207 -16.57 5.98 8.26
CA HIS A 207 -15.27 6.61 8.56
C HIS A 207 -15.23 7.05 10.03
N ASP A 208 -14.29 6.49 10.79
CA ASP A 208 -14.06 6.87 12.17
C ASP A 208 -12.92 7.91 12.20
N PRO A 209 -13.17 9.19 12.53
CA PRO A 209 -12.09 10.17 12.65
C PRO A 209 -11.04 9.77 13.70
N ALA A 210 -11.42 8.92 14.68
CA ALA A 210 -10.56 8.41 15.72
C ALA A 210 -9.80 7.12 15.31
N TRP A 211 -9.84 6.66 14.05
CA TRP A 211 -9.25 5.39 13.59
C TRP A 211 -7.77 5.16 13.97
N ALA A 212 -7.02 6.25 14.16
CA ALA A 212 -5.60 6.22 14.54
C ALA A 212 -5.36 6.14 16.07
N SER A 213 -6.40 6.21 16.88
CA SER A 213 -6.31 6.28 18.34
C SER A 213 -5.89 4.93 18.92
N GLY A 214 -4.81 4.92 19.70
CA GLY A 214 -4.26 3.68 20.26
C GLY A 214 -3.50 2.80 19.26
N LEU A 215 -3.17 3.30 18.07
CA LEU A 215 -2.18 2.64 17.22
C LEU A 215 -0.79 2.73 17.85
N GLU A 216 -0.15 1.59 18.05
CA GLU A 216 1.26 1.52 18.44
C GLU A 216 2.13 1.96 17.25
N LEU A 217 2.62 3.21 17.30
CA LEU A 217 3.43 3.78 16.24
C LEU A 217 4.88 3.27 16.30
N PRO A 218 5.49 2.86 15.18
CA PRO A 218 6.82 2.27 15.17
C PRO A 218 7.86 3.21 15.79
N SER A 219 8.75 2.64 16.61
CA SER A 219 9.88 3.36 17.22
C SER A 219 11.16 3.24 16.39
N GLN A 220 11.31 2.17 15.62
CA GLN A 220 12.46 1.88 14.77
C GLN A 220 12.08 0.93 13.63
N ILE A 221 12.61 1.15 12.42
CA ILE A 221 12.44 0.28 11.26
C ILE A 221 13.81 -0.23 10.80
N ARG A 222 13.92 -1.55 10.58
CA ARG A 222 15.17 -2.24 10.21
C ARG A 222 15.03 -2.97 8.88
N TYR A 223 15.83 -2.57 7.90
CA TYR A 223 15.91 -3.22 6.60
C TYR A 223 16.87 -4.42 6.64
N THR A 224 16.50 -5.49 5.93
CA THR A 224 17.34 -6.68 5.75
C THR A 224 17.93 -6.66 4.34
N VAL A 225 19.26 -6.60 4.24
CA VAL A 225 20.00 -6.44 2.98
C VAL A 225 19.83 -7.69 2.10
N ARG A 226 19.05 -7.60 1.02
CA ARG A 226 18.67 -8.77 0.19
C ARG A 226 19.79 -9.43 -0.61
N ARG A 227 20.78 -8.67 -1.12
CA ARG A 227 21.78 -9.17 -2.11
C ARG A 227 23.25 -8.80 -1.79
N GLY A 228 23.53 -8.28 -0.60
CA GLY A 228 24.81 -7.67 -0.24
C GLY A 228 24.89 -6.18 -0.63
N GLY A 229 26.11 -5.63 -0.69
CA GLY A 229 26.39 -4.21 -0.96
C GLY A 229 26.62 -3.38 0.31
N THR A 230 26.79 -2.07 0.16
CA THR A 230 27.24 -1.17 1.23
C THR A 230 26.09 -0.45 1.96
N LEU A 231 26.41 0.18 3.10
CA LEU A 231 25.49 1.10 3.78
C LEU A 231 25.10 2.29 2.87
N GLU A 232 26.00 2.73 1.98
CA GLU A 232 25.71 3.72 0.94
C GLU A 232 24.63 3.24 -0.04
N ASN A 233 24.65 1.97 -0.43
CA ASN A 233 23.63 1.41 -1.31
C ASN A 233 22.26 1.41 -0.62
N VAL A 234 22.20 1.09 0.68
CA VAL A 234 20.97 1.19 1.48
C VAL A 234 20.49 2.64 1.59
N ALA A 235 21.37 3.60 1.86
CA ALA A 235 21.01 5.01 1.94
C ALA A 235 20.34 5.52 0.65
N ASN A 236 20.96 5.21 -0.50
CA ASN A 236 20.46 5.57 -1.82
C ASN A 236 19.14 4.85 -2.18
N LEU A 237 18.96 3.59 -1.77
CA LEU A 237 17.76 2.79 -2.00
C LEU A 237 16.51 3.39 -1.33
N PHE A 238 16.68 4.05 -0.18
CA PHE A 238 15.62 4.69 0.61
C PHE A 238 15.55 6.22 0.47
N LYS A 239 16.50 6.87 -0.23
CA LYS A 239 16.71 8.33 -0.27
C LYS A 239 16.94 8.95 1.13
N ILE A 240 17.78 8.27 1.90
CA ILE A 240 18.32 8.74 3.19
C ILE A 240 19.68 9.41 2.92
N PHE A 241 19.97 10.55 3.54
CA PHE A 241 21.27 11.19 3.39
C PHE A 241 22.35 10.37 4.10
N HIS A 242 23.57 10.39 3.57
CA HIS A 242 24.67 9.56 4.09
C HIS A 242 25.02 9.85 5.56
N HIS A 243 24.84 11.09 6.03
CA HIS A 243 25.03 11.42 7.45
C HIS A 243 23.92 10.86 8.36
N GLU A 244 22.69 10.74 7.87
CA GLU A 244 21.56 10.16 8.62
C GLU A 244 21.72 8.65 8.78
N ILE A 245 22.06 7.92 7.70
CA ILE A 245 22.22 6.46 7.77
C ILE A 245 23.38 6.06 8.71
N LEU A 246 24.44 6.87 8.77
CA LEU A 246 25.56 6.71 9.69
C LEU A 246 25.14 6.98 11.14
N ALA A 247 24.33 8.01 11.39
CA ALA A 247 23.77 8.28 12.72
C ALA A 247 22.79 7.18 13.20
N LEU A 248 22.06 6.56 12.27
CA LEU A 248 21.18 5.40 12.55
C LEU A 248 21.97 4.10 12.80
N ASN A 249 23.19 3.98 12.27
CA ASN A 249 24.02 2.77 12.34
C ASN A 249 25.45 3.08 12.83
N PRO A 250 25.61 3.60 14.07
CA PRO A 250 26.91 4.03 14.58
C PRO A 250 27.92 2.87 14.60
N GLY A 251 29.13 3.13 14.10
CA GLY A 251 30.20 2.14 13.98
C GLY A 251 30.22 1.33 12.68
N ILE A 252 29.25 1.51 11.78
CA ILE A 252 29.28 0.94 10.42
C ILE A 252 29.71 2.03 9.42
N PRO A 253 30.90 1.93 8.78
CA PRO A 253 31.31 2.84 7.72
C PRO A 253 30.36 2.84 6.52
N LEU A 254 30.30 3.93 5.76
CA LEU A 254 29.38 4.12 4.65
C LEU A 254 29.68 3.14 3.49
N ASP A 255 30.97 2.93 3.23
CA ASP A 255 31.59 2.03 2.24
C ASP A 255 31.74 0.59 2.74
N ARG A 256 31.31 0.28 3.97
CA ARG A 256 31.40 -1.07 4.53
C ARG A 256 30.51 -2.04 3.76
N GLU A 257 31.12 -3.04 3.15
CA GLU A 257 30.42 -4.19 2.58
C GLU A 257 29.60 -4.92 3.66
N LEU A 258 28.31 -5.14 3.37
CA LEU A 258 27.35 -5.83 4.21
C LEU A 258 26.96 -7.14 3.52
N ALA A 259 27.01 -8.27 4.24
CA ALA A 259 26.58 -9.54 3.69
C ALA A 259 25.05 -9.56 3.42
N PRO A 260 24.55 -10.41 2.50
CA PRO A 260 23.13 -10.74 2.46
C PRO A 260 22.58 -11.11 3.84
N ASN A 261 21.34 -10.74 4.11
CA ASN A 261 20.63 -10.87 5.40
C ASN A 261 21.15 -9.99 6.55
N THR A 262 22.15 -9.11 6.33
CA THR A 262 22.53 -8.10 7.33
C THR A 262 21.37 -7.16 7.62
N ARG A 263 21.08 -6.89 8.90
CA ARG A 263 20.01 -5.98 9.34
C ARG A 263 20.57 -4.62 9.73
N VAL A 264 20.14 -3.57 9.04
CA VAL A 264 20.51 -2.17 9.31
C VAL A 264 19.29 -1.32 9.63
N VAL A 265 19.47 -0.29 10.45
CA VAL A 265 18.42 0.68 10.79
C VAL A 265 18.26 1.65 9.63
N VAL A 266 17.05 1.77 9.07
CA VAL A 266 16.74 2.73 7.99
C VAL A 266 15.87 3.88 8.47
N TRP A 267 15.20 3.73 9.61
CA TRP A 267 14.47 4.81 10.25
C TRP A 267 14.38 4.57 11.76
N LYS A 268 14.36 5.65 12.53
CA LYS A 268 14.07 5.67 13.95
C LYS A 268 13.17 6.86 14.21
N ARG A 269 12.20 6.72 15.13
CA ARG A 269 11.33 7.82 15.52
C ARG A 269 12.15 8.91 16.19
N ASP A 270 11.89 10.15 15.78
CA ASP A 270 12.30 11.36 16.47
C ASP A 270 11.03 12.00 17.03
N ASP A 271 10.86 11.98 18.36
CA ASP A 271 9.66 12.50 19.01
C ASP A 271 9.53 14.04 18.90
N ALA A 272 10.56 14.74 18.37
CA ALA A 272 10.49 16.16 18.02
C ALA A 272 9.91 16.42 16.61
N VAL A 273 9.70 15.39 15.78
CA VAL A 273 9.20 15.52 14.40
C VAL A 273 7.83 14.86 14.26
N THR A 274 6.80 15.67 13.99
CA THR A 274 5.45 15.19 13.70
C THR A 274 5.38 14.43 12.38
N SER A 275 4.77 13.24 12.38
CA SER A 275 4.42 12.52 11.15
C SER A 275 3.02 12.96 10.70
N GLU A 276 2.92 13.75 9.63
CA GLU A 276 1.66 14.37 9.18
C GLU A 276 1.54 14.39 7.64
N SER A 277 0.33 14.12 7.16
CA SER A 277 -0.08 14.35 5.78
C SER A 277 -0.41 15.83 5.57
N VAL A 278 0.27 16.51 4.64
CA VAL A 278 0.11 17.95 4.40
C VAL A 278 -0.48 18.19 3.01
N GLY A 279 -1.61 18.90 2.95
CA GLY A 279 -2.31 19.20 1.69
C GLY A 279 -3.13 18.04 1.15
N PHE A 280 -3.33 18.01 -0.17
CA PHE A 280 -4.16 17.03 -0.86
C PHE A 280 -3.32 15.83 -1.38
N PRO A 281 -3.93 14.64 -1.58
CA PRO A 281 -3.25 13.46 -2.16
C PRO A 281 -2.54 13.73 -3.49
N SER A 282 -3.06 14.65 -4.30
CA SER A 282 -2.54 15.05 -5.63
C SER A 282 -1.86 16.42 -5.66
N ALA A 283 -1.74 17.09 -4.52
CA ALA A 283 -1.05 18.37 -4.34
C ALA A 283 -0.69 18.55 -2.84
N GLY A 284 0.39 17.89 -2.42
CA GLY A 284 0.73 17.78 -1.00
C GLY A 284 2.16 17.30 -0.73
N SER A 285 2.47 17.12 0.54
CA SER A 285 3.76 16.64 1.05
C SER A 285 3.57 15.74 2.27
N LEU A 286 4.63 15.03 2.64
CA LEU A 286 4.70 14.17 3.82
C LEU A 286 5.78 14.70 4.76
N GLU A 287 5.40 15.06 5.98
CA GLU A 287 6.34 15.38 7.06
C GLU A 287 6.48 14.19 8.00
N GLY A 288 7.66 14.02 8.62
CA GLY A 288 7.95 12.90 9.53
C GLY A 288 7.68 11.51 8.93
N GLY A 289 7.92 11.34 7.62
CA GLY A 289 7.60 10.10 6.90
C GLY A 289 8.27 8.87 7.49
N VAL A 290 7.57 7.73 7.42
CA VAL A 290 8.01 6.41 7.90
C VAL A 290 8.06 5.43 6.73
N PRO A 291 9.12 4.62 6.55
CA PRO A 291 9.20 3.65 5.47
C PRO A 291 8.51 2.33 5.84
N MET A 292 7.59 1.87 4.99
CA MET A 292 7.00 0.54 5.07
C MET A 292 7.98 -0.51 4.53
N LEU A 293 8.07 -1.65 5.23
CA LEU A 293 8.93 -2.79 4.91
C LEU A 293 8.15 -4.10 4.86
N GLU A 294 8.81 -5.15 4.34
CA GLU A 294 8.33 -6.53 4.43
C GLU A 294 8.08 -6.95 5.88
N GLY A 295 7.04 -7.75 6.06
CA GLY A 295 6.54 -8.26 7.33
C GLY A 295 5.52 -9.35 7.03
N LYS A 296 4.64 -9.64 7.99
CA LYS A 296 3.60 -10.65 7.80
C LYS A 296 2.56 -10.22 6.78
N GLY A 297 1.94 -11.23 6.16
CA GLY A 297 0.83 -11.06 5.22
C GLY A 297 1.16 -10.23 3.97
N ARG A 298 2.44 -9.89 3.72
CA ARG A 298 2.82 -8.95 2.66
C ARG A 298 4.20 -9.18 2.07
N ARG A 299 4.40 -8.75 0.82
CA ARG A 299 5.70 -8.66 0.15
C ARG A 299 5.87 -7.27 -0.47
N ILE A 300 7.06 -6.69 -0.38
CA ILE A 300 7.35 -5.38 -1.00
C ILE A 300 8.14 -5.58 -2.28
N LEU A 301 7.50 -5.24 -3.39
CA LEU A 301 8.08 -5.25 -4.74
C LEU A 301 8.35 -3.84 -5.28
N ALA A 302 7.78 -2.79 -4.67
CA ALA A 302 8.17 -1.41 -4.95
C ALA A 302 9.60 -1.10 -4.48
N ILE A 303 10.20 -0.08 -5.10
CA ILE A 303 11.53 0.41 -4.72
C ILE A 303 11.38 1.21 -3.41
N PRO A 304 12.15 0.94 -2.33
CA PRO A 304 11.87 1.49 -1.00
C PRO A 304 11.82 3.02 -0.85
N TRP A 305 12.45 3.80 -1.74
CA TRP A 305 12.24 5.26 -1.74
C TRP A 305 10.81 5.69 -2.10
N LYS A 306 9.98 4.78 -2.63
CA LYS A 306 8.56 4.97 -2.90
C LYS A 306 7.62 4.40 -1.82
N THR A 307 8.14 3.75 -0.76
CA THR A 307 7.31 3.07 0.25
C THR A 307 7.15 3.86 1.56
N TRP A 308 7.20 5.18 1.49
CA TRP A 308 7.02 6.05 2.67
C TRP A 308 5.55 6.43 2.89
N GLY A 309 5.13 6.58 4.14
CA GLY A 309 3.80 7.07 4.52
C GLY A 309 3.81 7.83 5.85
N THR A 310 2.65 8.32 6.29
CA THR A 310 2.52 8.80 7.68
C THR A 310 2.67 7.63 8.66
N ALA A 311 3.15 7.89 9.88
CA ALA A 311 3.30 6.87 10.91
C ALA A 311 1.99 6.10 11.18
N THR A 312 0.85 6.81 11.16
CA THR A 312 -0.48 6.22 11.33
C THR A 312 -0.90 5.37 10.12
N THR A 313 -0.59 5.80 8.89
CA THR A 313 -0.83 5.00 7.67
C THR A 313 -0.01 3.70 7.70
N VAL A 314 1.28 3.78 8.03
CA VAL A 314 2.18 2.62 8.09
C VAL A 314 1.77 1.66 9.21
N ALA A 315 1.46 2.18 10.41
CA ALA A 315 1.02 1.35 11.54
C ALA A 315 -0.32 0.66 11.29
N MET A 316 -1.32 1.35 10.73
CA MET A 316 -2.60 0.71 10.39
C MET A 316 -2.44 -0.32 9.26
N LEU A 317 -1.63 -0.03 8.23
CA LEU A 317 -1.37 -1.00 7.15
C LEU A 317 -0.60 -2.23 7.67
N ASP A 318 0.32 -2.06 8.63
CA ASP A 318 0.99 -3.16 9.33
C ASP A 318 -0.04 -4.03 10.10
N VAL A 319 -0.88 -3.41 10.94
CA VAL A 319 -1.96 -4.09 11.69
C VAL A 319 -2.93 -4.83 10.77
N LEU A 320 -3.31 -4.26 9.62
CA LEU A 320 -4.22 -4.89 8.67
C LEU A 320 -3.57 -6.07 7.95
N LEU A 321 -2.28 -5.99 7.60
CA LEU A 321 -1.58 -7.08 6.93
C LEU A 321 -1.13 -8.21 7.89
N ASP A 322 -0.91 -7.89 9.17
CA ASP A 322 -0.81 -8.89 10.24
C ASP A 322 -2.16 -9.62 10.48
N ARG A 323 -3.28 -8.89 10.49
CA ARG A 323 -4.63 -9.49 10.55
C ARG A 323 -4.95 -10.34 9.33
N TRP A 324 -4.48 -9.93 8.15
CA TRP A 324 -4.60 -10.70 6.92
C TRP A 324 -3.88 -12.05 7.05
N GLU A 325 -2.60 -12.06 7.45
CA GLU A 325 -1.84 -13.30 7.72
C GLU A 325 -2.57 -14.23 8.70
N ALA A 326 -3.09 -13.66 9.80
CA ALA A 326 -3.72 -14.41 10.88
C ALA A 326 -4.99 -15.19 10.46
N ARG A 327 -5.54 -14.96 9.26
CA ARG A 327 -6.60 -15.80 8.66
C ARG A 327 -6.11 -17.21 8.30
N GLY A 328 -4.81 -17.38 8.08
CA GLY A 328 -4.17 -18.66 7.75
C GLY A 328 -4.30 -19.06 6.28
N ASN A 329 -3.23 -19.65 5.72
CA ASN A 329 -3.15 -20.12 4.31
C ASN A 329 -3.52 -19.06 3.24
N VAL A 330 -3.39 -17.78 3.55
CA VAL A 330 -3.62 -16.67 2.62
C VAL A 330 -2.38 -16.36 1.79
N GLN A 331 -2.59 -15.87 0.57
CA GLN A 331 -1.53 -15.27 -0.24
C GLN A 331 -1.08 -13.94 0.38
N PRO A 332 0.23 -13.65 0.51
CA PRO A 332 0.68 -12.36 1.04
C PRO A 332 0.42 -11.23 0.04
N ILE A 333 -0.17 -10.12 0.48
CA ILE A 333 -0.51 -8.98 -0.38
C ILE A 333 0.77 -8.31 -0.90
N LEU A 334 0.79 -7.97 -2.19
CA LEU A 334 1.86 -7.16 -2.78
C LEU A 334 1.66 -5.70 -2.39
N VAL A 335 2.65 -5.09 -1.73
CA VAL A 335 2.64 -3.66 -1.41
C VAL A 335 3.50 -2.91 -2.44
N GLY A 336 2.87 -1.97 -3.12
CA GLY A 336 3.45 -1.14 -4.18
C GLY A 336 3.87 0.23 -3.66
N ASN A 337 3.55 1.29 -4.40
CA ASN A 337 3.98 2.65 -4.08
C ASN A 337 3.09 3.25 -2.97
N MET A 338 3.65 4.12 -2.15
CA MET A 338 2.95 4.82 -1.06
C MET A 338 3.15 6.33 -1.18
N ALA A 339 4.39 6.79 -0.97
CA ALA A 339 4.85 8.14 -1.23
C ALA A 339 6.39 8.16 -1.30
N ASN A 340 6.94 9.25 -1.84
CA ASN A 340 8.33 9.62 -1.63
C ASN A 340 8.57 10.03 -0.15
N ARG A 341 9.82 10.00 0.33
CA ARG A 341 10.20 10.27 1.73
C ARG A 341 9.64 11.58 2.31
N THR A 342 9.55 12.62 1.49
CA THR A 342 8.99 13.94 1.84
C THR A 342 7.67 14.23 1.11
N GLY A 343 7.09 13.22 0.47
CA GLY A 343 5.92 13.36 -0.40
C GLY A 343 6.25 14.13 -1.69
N GLY A 344 5.28 14.90 -2.17
CA GLY A 344 5.33 15.57 -3.47
C GLY A 344 5.10 14.61 -4.64
N ARG A 345 5.18 15.13 -5.87
CA ARG A 345 4.94 14.39 -7.12
C ARG A 345 5.72 13.07 -7.18
N LEU A 346 5.01 11.96 -7.39
CA LEU A 346 5.58 10.62 -7.50
C LEU A 346 5.23 9.98 -8.85
N GLU A 347 6.00 10.24 -9.91
CA GLU A 347 5.67 9.72 -11.25
C GLU A 347 5.64 8.17 -11.31
N PRO A 348 4.70 7.56 -12.07
CA PRO A 348 3.72 8.21 -12.97
C PRO A 348 2.46 8.75 -12.27
N HIS A 349 2.34 8.60 -10.95
CA HIS A 349 1.10 8.80 -10.22
C HIS A 349 0.62 10.26 -10.19
N SER A 350 -0.72 10.41 -10.22
CA SER A 350 -1.38 11.70 -10.01
C SER A 350 -1.44 12.09 -8.52
N THR A 351 -1.52 11.07 -7.67
CA THR A 351 -1.71 11.03 -6.21
C THR A 351 -0.38 10.65 -5.52
N HIS A 352 -0.41 10.00 -4.34
CA HIS A 352 0.77 9.54 -3.57
C HIS A 352 1.67 10.66 -3.04
N GLN A 353 1.18 11.90 -2.99
CA GLN A 353 2.00 13.05 -2.64
C GLN A 353 2.05 13.35 -1.14
N SER A 354 1.13 12.79 -0.35
CA SER A 354 0.94 13.16 1.07
C SER A 354 0.95 11.98 2.05
N GLY A 355 1.45 10.81 1.64
CA GLY A 355 1.71 9.67 2.54
C GLY A 355 0.47 8.93 3.09
N ARG A 356 -0.68 9.08 2.44
CA ARG A 356 -1.95 8.37 2.76
C ARG A 356 -2.40 7.36 1.70
N ASP A 357 -1.80 7.37 0.53
CA ASP A 357 -2.13 6.44 -0.55
C ASP A 357 -1.23 5.20 -0.48
N VAL A 358 -1.73 4.05 -0.93
CA VAL A 358 -0.93 2.82 -1.13
C VAL A 358 -1.50 1.96 -2.26
N ASP A 359 -0.63 1.47 -3.14
CA ASP A 359 -0.97 0.42 -4.11
C ASP A 359 -0.93 -0.96 -3.43
N LEU A 360 -2.00 -1.74 -3.52
CA LEU A 360 -2.05 -3.13 -3.07
C LEU A 360 -2.38 -4.05 -4.24
N GLY A 361 -1.59 -5.09 -4.47
CA GLY A 361 -1.89 -6.09 -5.49
C GLY A 361 -3.13 -6.91 -5.12
N TYR A 362 -3.98 -7.18 -6.11
CA TYR A 362 -5.12 -8.09 -5.94
C TYR A 362 -4.66 -9.49 -5.50
N PRO A 363 -5.40 -10.18 -4.63
CA PRO A 363 -5.31 -11.63 -4.45
C PRO A 363 -5.50 -12.39 -5.76
N GLN A 364 -4.58 -13.32 -6.05
CA GLN A 364 -4.43 -13.94 -7.36
C GLN A 364 -4.65 -15.46 -7.32
N VAL A 365 -5.49 -15.99 -8.21
CA VAL A 365 -5.52 -17.41 -8.55
C VAL A 365 -4.27 -17.72 -9.39
N LEU A 366 -3.24 -18.26 -8.73
CA LEU A 366 -1.98 -18.62 -9.38
C LEU A 366 -2.09 -19.98 -10.09
N ALA A 367 -1.52 -20.06 -11.30
CA ALA A 367 -1.28 -21.34 -11.96
C ALA A 367 -0.21 -22.16 -11.21
N SER A 368 -0.21 -23.48 -11.37
CA SER A 368 0.79 -24.35 -10.74
C SER A 368 2.21 -23.94 -11.16
N GLY A 369 3.07 -23.68 -10.17
CA GLY A 369 4.45 -23.22 -10.37
C GLY A 369 4.60 -21.73 -10.70
N ALA A 370 3.53 -20.94 -10.77
CA ALA A 370 3.64 -19.49 -10.97
C ALA A 370 4.04 -18.75 -9.69
N GLU A 371 5.00 -17.83 -9.79
CA GLU A 371 5.34 -16.93 -8.69
C GLU A 371 4.34 -15.76 -8.58
N LEU A 372 4.02 -15.37 -7.34
CA LEU A 372 3.27 -14.15 -7.06
C LEU A 372 4.07 -12.90 -7.47
N ASN A 373 3.51 -12.09 -8.38
CA ASN A 373 4.08 -10.84 -8.88
C ASN A 373 2.95 -9.88 -9.34
N TRP A 374 3.27 -8.65 -9.72
CA TRP A 374 2.31 -7.75 -10.37
C TRP A 374 1.89 -8.30 -11.73
N GLN A 375 0.58 -8.32 -12.00
CA GLN A 375 -0.02 -8.71 -13.27
C GLN A 375 -1.45 -8.16 -13.34
N GLU A 376 -1.93 -7.86 -14.55
CA GLU A 376 -3.31 -7.40 -14.76
C GLU A 376 -4.33 -8.51 -14.46
N MET A 377 -5.35 -8.16 -13.69
CA MET A 377 -6.44 -9.06 -13.33
C MET A 377 -7.50 -9.15 -14.41
N ASN A 378 -8.15 -10.31 -14.47
CA ASN A 378 -9.29 -10.62 -15.31
C ASN A 378 -10.07 -11.81 -14.69
N GLY A 379 -11.15 -12.24 -15.32
CA GLY A 379 -12.02 -13.32 -14.82
C GLY A 379 -11.40 -14.71 -14.69
N LYS A 380 -10.09 -14.89 -14.97
CA LYS A 380 -9.36 -16.16 -14.80
C LYS A 380 -8.35 -16.14 -13.65
N ASN A 381 -7.72 -15.01 -13.35
CA ASN A 381 -6.65 -14.88 -12.35
C ASN A 381 -7.03 -14.04 -11.12
N LEU A 382 -8.12 -13.27 -11.14
CA LEU A 382 -8.63 -12.57 -9.96
C LEU A 382 -9.23 -13.56 -8.96
N ASP A 383 -8.68 -13.66 -7.75
CA ASP A 383 -9.38 -14.32 -6.64
C ASP A 383 -10.40 -13.34 -6.06
N ALA A 384 -11.62 -13.39 -6.59
CA ALA A 384 -12.71 -12.53 -6.13
C ALA A 384 -13.16 -12.83 -4.69
N ALA A 385 -12.90 -14.03 -4.16
CA ALA A 385 -13.27 -14.38 -2.78
C ALA A 385 -12.33 -13.68 -1.79
N GLU A 386 -11.02 -13.84 -2.01
CA GLU A 386 -9.97 -13.22 -1.21
C GLU A 386 -9.90 -11.70 -1.43
N THR A 387 -10.19 -11.22 -2.64
CA THR A 387 -10.33 -9.76 -2.89
C THR A 387 -11.47 -9.17 -2.06
N TRP A 388 -12.62 -9.83 -1.96
CA TRP A 388 -13.70 -9.38 -1.06
C TRP A 388 -13.29 -9.44 0.41
N ALA A 389 -12.60 -10.49 0.85
CA ALA A 389 -12.08 -10.56 2.22
C ALA A 389 -11.11 -9.40 2.54
N LEU A 390 -10.28 -8.98 1.57
CA LEU A 390 -9.39 -7.83 1.70
C LEU A 390 -10.18 -6.51 1.75
N LEU A 391 -11.18 -6.36 0.89
CA LEU A 391 -12.06 -5.17 0.86
C LEU A 391 -12.85 -4.98 2.16
N PHE A 392 -13.37 -6.08 2.75
CA PHE A 392 -14.01 -6.03 4.07
C PHE A 392 -13.00 -5.62 5.16
N LEU A 393 -11.83 -6.27 5.23
CA LEU A 393 -10.77 -5.95 6.19
C LEU A 393 -10.30 -4.48 6.09
N LEU A 394 -10.22 -3.93 4.87
CA LEU A 394 -9.89 -2.53 4.62
C LEU A 394 -11.00 -1.58 5.09
N ALA A 395 -12.27 -1.89 4.83
CA ALA A 395 -13.41 -1.06 5.28
C ALA A 395 -13.61 -1.11 6.80
N ASP A 396 -13.55 -2.31 7.39
CA ASP A 396 -13.72 -2.56 8.84
C ASP A 396 -12.64 -1.91 9.70
N SER A 397 -11.56 -1.42 9.09
CA SER A 397 -10.56 -0.57 9.76
C SER A 397 -11.10 0.80 10.21
N GLY A 398 -12.19 1.28 9.60
CA GLY A 398 -12.68 2.66 9.75
C GLY A 398 -11.76 3.74 9.18
N ALA A 399 -10.57 3.36 8.69
CA ALA A 399 -9.48 4.25 8.32
C ALA A 399 -9.44 4.61 6.83
N VAL A 400 -10.01 3.79 5.95
CA VAL A 400 -9.97 4.00 4.49
C VAL A 400 -11.01 5.05 4.06
N GLU A 401 -10.58 6.01 3.24
CA GLU A 401 -11.37 7.11 2.67
C GLU A 401 -12.11 6.63 1.41
N GLU A 402 -11.37 5.99 0.52
CA GLU A 402 -11.82 5.50 -0.79
C GLU A 402 -10.81 4.49 -1.36
N ILE A 403 -11.24 3.68 -2.32
CA ILE A 403 -10.41 2.73 -3.06
C ILE A 403 -10.64 2.93 -4.57
N TYR A 404 -9.59 2.88 -5.40
CA TYR A 404 -9.74 2.85 -6.86
C TYR A 404 -9.44 1.45 -7.43
N ILE A 405 -10.37 0.99 -8.28
CA ILE A 405 -10.38 -0.33 -8.94
C ILE A 405 -10.92 -0.12 -10.35
N ASP A 406 -10.33 -0.77 -11.37
CA ASP A 406 -10.83 -0.64 -12.74
C ASP A 406 -12.28 -1.17 -12.88
N ARG A 407 -13.06 -0.56 -13.78
CA ARG A 407 -14.49 -0.84 -13.94
C ARG A 407 -14.77 -2.27 -14.40
N GLU A 408 -13.85 -2.88 -15.14
CA GLU A 408 -13.97 -4.31 -15.49
C GLU A 408 -13.82 -5.22 -14.27
N LEU A 409 -12.94 -4.87 -13.33
CA LEU A 409 -12.76 -5.60 -12.08
C LEU A 409 -13.90 -5.33 -11.09
N GLN A 410 -14.42 -4.10 -11.02
CA GLN A 410 -15.65 -3.81 -10.27
C GLN A 410 -16.81 -4.69 -10.75
N LYS A 411 -16.95 -4.90 -12.07
CA LYS A 411 -17.95 -5.83 -12.60
C LYS A 411 -17.75 -7.26 -12.09
N LEU A 412 -16.53 -7.79 -12.14
CA LEU A 412 -16.23 -9.14 -11.65
C LEU A 412 -16.56 -9.28 -10.16
N LEU A 413 -16.18 -8.30 -9.34
CA LEU A 413 -16.43 -8.29 -7.89
C LEU A 413 -17.92 -8.12 -7.55
N HIS A 414 -18.64 -7.25 -8.26
CA HIS A 414 -20.10 -7.08 -8.14
C HIS A 414 -20.85 -8.39 -8.47
N ASP A 415 -20.54 -8.98 -9.62
CA ASP A 415 -21.22 -10.18 -10.09
C ASP A 415 -20.89 -11.38 -9.18
N TYR A 416 -19.66 -11.46 -8.65
CA TYR A 416 -19.28 -12.42 -7.62
C TYR A 416 -20.11 -12.22 -6.33
N ALA A 417 -20.16 -11.00 -5.79
CA ALA A 417 -20.87 -10.70 -4.54
C ALA A 417 -22.37 -11.03 -4.62
N LEU A 418 -23.01 -10.77 -5.76
CA LEU A 418 -24.40 -11.20 -6.01
C LEU A 418 -24.51 -12.73 -6.12
N SER A 419 -23.58 -13.40 -6.79
CA SER A 419 -23.59 -14.87 -6.93
C SER A 419 -23.35 -15.65 -5.63
N LYS A 420 -22.84 -14.96 -4.61
CA LYS A 420 -22.53 -15.49 -3.27
C LYS A 420 -23.36 -14.87 -2.14
N GLU A 421 -24.32 -14.01 -2.50
CA GLU A 421 -25.23 -13.33 -1.55
C GLU A 421 -24.49 -12.56 -0.43
N LEU A 422 -23.26 -12.06 -0.69
CA LEU A 422 -22.44 -11.37 0.32
C LEU A 422 -23.04 -10.03 0.77
N LEU A 423 -23.72 -9.35 -0.16
CA LEU A 423 -24.21 -7.98 -0.03
C LEU A 423 -25.49 -7.83 -0.84
N SER A 424 -26.46 -7.05 -0.34
CA SER A 424 -27.61 -6.67 -1.15
C SER A 424 -27.20 -5.75 -2.31
N LYS A 425 -28.05 -5.64 -3.34
CA LYS A 425 -27.87 -4.64 -4.41
C LYS A 425 -27.83 -3.20 -3.87
N ALA A 426 -28.52 -2.93 -2.76
CA ALA A 426 -28.52 -1.62 -2.12
C ALA A 426 -27.20 -1.34 -1.37
N ALA A 427 -26.56 -2.36 -0.80
CA ALA A 427 -25.24 -2.23 -0.20
C ALA A 427 -24.12 -2.18 -1.24
N LEU A 428 -24.17 -3.02 -2.28
CA LEU A 428 -23.24 -2.95 -3.41
C LEU A 428 -23.22 -1.56 -4.06
N ALA A 429 -24.37 -0.88 -4.13
CA ALA A 429 -24.45 0.49 -4.62
C ALA A 429 -23.68 1.52 -3.74
N LYS A 430 -23.54 1.27 -2.43
CA LYS A 430 -22.70 2.09 -1.54
C LYS A 430 -21.22 1.70 -1.69
N TRP A 431 -20.96 0.40 -1.79
CA TRP A 431 -19.63 -0.19 -1.90
C TRP A 431 -18.90 0.19 -3.18
N MET A 432 -19.54 0.19 -4.34
CA MET A 432 -18.89 0.48 -5.63
C MET A 432 -19.78 1.23 -6.61
N GLU A 433 -19.15 1.85 -7.62
CA GLU A 433 -19.88 2.57 -8.68
C GLU A 433 -20.61 1.62 -9.62
N TYR A 434 -19.94 0.57 -10.13
CA TYR A 434 -20.55 -0.40 -11.03
C TYR A 434 -21.83 -1.02 -10.41
N PRO A 435 -22.95 -1.15 -11.15
CA PRO A 435 -23.13 -0.89 -12.60
C PRO A 435 -23.51 0.56 -12.95
N ARG A 436 -23.60 1.48 -11.99
CA ARG A 436 -23.92 2.91 -12.23
C ARG A 436 -22.76 3.63 -12.94
N PRO A 437 -22.98 4.83 -13.50
CA PRO A 437 -21.91 5.66 -14.05
C PRO A 437 -20.82 6.00 -13.02
N THR A 438 -19.66 6.43 -13.51
CA THR A 438 -18.56 6.97 -12.67
C THR A 438 -18.86 8.40 -12.23
N GLY A 439 -18.33 8.77 -11.06
CA GLY A 439 -18.70 9.97 -10.31
C GLY A 439 -19.90 9.76 -9.37
N THR A 440 -20.26 8.51 -9.02
CA THR A 440 -21.46 8.21 -8.20
C THR A 440 -21.16 7.95 -6.72
N ALA A 441 -20.07 8.55 -6.22
CA ALA A 441 -19.71 8.70 -4.80
C ALA A 441 -19.82 7.41 -3.96
N ALA A 442 -19.28 6.32 -4.49
CA ALA A 442 -19.13 5.05 -3.78
C ALA A 442 -17.77 4.96 -3.07
N PHE A 443 -17.62 3.97 -2.17
CA PHE A 443 -16.35 3.68 -1.49
C PHE A 443 -15.26 3.20 -2.47
N ILE A 444 -15.63 2.32 -3.41
CA ILE A 444 -14.80 1.88 -4.53
C ILE A 444 -15.21 2.67 -5.79
N GLN A 445 -14.31 3.51 -6.28
CA GLN A 445 -14.52 4.34 -7.48
C GLN A 445 -13.71 3.84 -8.66
N HIS A 446 -14.17 4.11 -9.88
CA HIS A 446 -13.41 3.77 -11.08
C HIS A 446 -12.39 4.85 -11.42
N VAL A 447 -11.14 4.44 -11.52
CA VAL A 447 -10.08 5.16 -12.24
C VAL A 447 -9.47 4.17 -13.25
N PRO A 448 -9.32 4.53 -14.54
CA PRO A 448 -8.72 3.64 -15.53
C PRO A 448 -7.32 3.16 -15.16
N GLY A 449 -6.98 1.93 -15.56
CA GLY A 449 -5.64 1.36 -15.41
C GLY A 449 -5.31 0.83 -14.01
N HIS A 450 -6.31 0.73 -13.13
CA HIS A 450 -6.18 0.06 -11.84
C HIS A 450 -6.54 -1.43 -12.01
N THR A 451 -5.82 -2.08 -12.94
CA THR A 451 -6.06 -3.46 -13.39
C THR A 451 -5.15 -4.47 -12.69
N ASP A 452 -3.97 -4.07 -12.22
CA ASP A 452 -3.00 -4.89 -11.48
C ASP A 452 -2.92 -4.59 -9.97
N HIS A 453 -3.48 -3.46 -9.53
CA HIS A 453 -3.52 -3.01 -8.13
C HIS A 453 -4.85 -2.34 -7.75
N LEU A 454 -5.21 -2.47 -6.48
CA LEU A 454 -6.12 -1.56 -5.77
C LEU A 454 -5.31 -0.33 -5.34
N HIS A 455 -5.72 0.89 -5.69
CA HIS A 455 -5.26 2.09 -5.00
C HIS A 455 -6.08 2.24 -3.73
N VAL A 456 -5.48 2.25 -2.54
CA VAL A 456 -6.16 2.48 -1.27
C VAL A 456 -5.76 3.83 -0.69
N ARG A 457 -6.75 4.68 -0.33
CA ARG A 457 -6.51 5.95 0.37
C ARG A 457 -6.92 5.86 1.83
N PHE A 458 -6.01 6.16 2.75
CA PHE A 458 -6.31 6.36 4.16
C PHE A 458 -6.85 7.77 4.43
N SER A 459 -7.79 7.90 5.35
CA SER A 459 -8.48 9.14 5.73
C SER A 459 -7.61 10.07 6.58
N CYS A 460 -8.03 11.32 6.77
CA CYS A 460 -7.29 12.24 7.65
C CYS A 460 -7.49 11.83 9.11
N ALA A 461 -6.46 11.24 9.72
CA ALA A 461 -6.45 10.91 11.15
C ALA A 461 -6.67 12.14 12.04
N GLN A 462 -7.41 11.99 13.14
CA GLN A 462 -7.55 13.02 14.16
C GLN A 462 -6.19 13.58 14.58
N GLY A 463 -6.07 14.92 14.59
CA GLY A 463 -4.83 15.64 14.87
C GLY A 463 -4.06 16.11 13.63
N GLN A 464 -4.23 15.48 12.45
CA GLN A 464 -3.59 15.91 11.20
C GLN A 464 -4.31 17.12 10.57
N SER A 465 -4.23 18.28 11.24
CA SER A 465 -4.92 19.52 10.85
C SER A 465 -4.61 20.01 9.42
N ARG A 466 -3.41 19.69 8.90
CA ARG A 466 -2.95 20.10 7.56
C ARG A 466 -3.35 19.10 6.47
N CYS A 467 -3.85 17.92 6.82
CA CYS A 467 -4.36 16.92 5.89
C CYS A 467 -5.64 17.41 5.21
N LYS A 468 -5.85 17.05 3.93
CA LYS A 468 -7.08 17.32 3.19
C LYS A 468 -7.52 16.07 2.41
N SER A 469 -8.74 15.61 2.68
CA SER A 469 -9.52 14.78 1.77
C SER A 469 -9.93 15.59 0.52
N ARG A 470 -10.44 14.92 -0.52
CA ARG A 470 -10.77 15.55 -1.80
C ARG A 470 -12.16 16.19 -1.84
#